data_AF-A0A3M1JXQ4-F1
#
_entry.id   AF-A0A3M1JXQ4-F1
#
_cell.length_a   1.000
_cell.length_b   1.000
_cell.length_c   1.000
_cell.angle_alpha   90.00
_cell.angle_beta   90.00
_cell.angle_gamma   90.00
#
_symmetry.space_group_name_H-M   'P 1'
#
loop_
_entity.id
_entity.type
_entity.pdbx_description
1 polymer ?
#
loop_
_entity_poly.entity_id
_entity_poly.type
_entity_poly.pdbx_seq_one_letter_code
_entity_poly.pdbx_strand_id
1 'polypeptide(L)'
;MAQADILIIGAGIAGVSAGFGLAGQGHVTIVEQEPVPAYHTTGRSAAFYAETYGNEAVRRLTTASKGFFLSPPPGFADLPLVRDRGALFIAREDQDAALSALFEAKSAVLPSVARVDRTFIEEKVPAIRPGYAVAGVWDPECRDIDVHALHQSFLKGFKAQGGRLVTDAPVVALERRAGRWIATTRNGATFTADLVVNAAGAWADQVAEMAGAAPVGLSPKRRTVILFPA
;
A
#
# COMPACT_ATOMS: atom_id res chain seq x y z
N MET A 1 23.05 -22.35 3.86
CA MET A 1 23.02 -20.98 3.32
C MET A 1 22.21 -21.02 2.04
N ALA A 2 21.09 -20.31 1.97
CA ALA A 2 20.28 -20.26 0.75
C ALA A 2 20.77 -19.11 -0.14
N GLN A 3 21.04 -19.38 -1.41
CA GLN A 3 21.50 -18.39 -2.37
C GLN A 3 20.32 -17.80 -3.14
N ALA A 4 20.29 -16.48 -3.23
CA ALA A 4 19.40 -15.68 -4.06
C ALA A 4 20.23 -14.68 -4.86
N ASP A 5 19.66 -14.14 -5.93
CA ASP A 5 20.20 -12.96 -6.63
C ASP A 5 19.67 -11.70 -5.92
N ILE A 6 18.40 -11.73 -5.53
CA ILE A 6 17.69 -10.63 -4.86
C ILE A 6 17.01 -11.15 -3.58
N LEU A 7 17.33 -10.51 -2.46
CA LEU A 7 16.68 -10.73 -1.17
C LEU A 7 15.77 -9.55 -0.84
N ILE A 8 14.49 -9.78 -0.64
CA ILE A 8 13.51 -8.78 -0.24
C ILE A 8 13.14 -9.00 1.22
N ILE A 9 13.27 -7.98 2.06
CA ILE A 9 12.94 -8.05 3.49
C ILE A 9 11.56 -7.44 3.71
N GLY A 10 10.60 -8.28 4.10
CA GLY A 10 9.19 -7.94 4.33
C GLY A 10 8.27 -8.45 3.22
N ALA A 11 7.17 -9.10 3.59
CA ALA A 11 6.12 -9.61 2.70
C ALA A 11 4.79 -8.84 2.83
N GLY A 12 4.87 -7.56 3.20
CA GLY A 12 3.76 -6.61 3.01
C GLY A 12 3.55 -6.27 1.53
N ILE A 13 2.63 -5.36 1.24
CA ILE A 13 2.27 -5.00 -0.15
C ILE A 13 3.48 -4.49 -0.96
N ALA A 14 4.40 -3.75 -0.32
CA ALA A 14 5.63 -3.29 -0.95
C ALA A 14 6.52 -4.46 -1.38
N GLY A 15 6.74 -5.43 -0.48
CA GLY A 15 7.60 -6.57 -0.75
C GLY A 15 7.02 -7.53 -1.78
N VAL A 16 5.73 -7.85 -1.72
CA VAL A 16 5.12 -8.79 -2.68
C VAL A 16 4.94 -8.17 -4.07
N SER A 17 4.66 -6.86 -4.17
CA SER A 17 4.58 -6.19 -5.47
C SER A 17 5.96 -6.04 -6.12
N ALA A 18 6.99 -5.67 -5.35
CA ALA A 18 8.38 -5.67 -5.82
C ALA A 18 8.84 -7.08 -6.21
N GLY A 19 8.54 -8.08 -5.38
CA GLY A 19 8.84 -9.47 -5.65
C GLY A 19 8.20 -9.95 -6.95
N PHE A 20 6.90 -9.68 -7.15
CA PHE A 20 6.20 -10.02 -8.39
C PHE A 20 6.83 -9.36 -9.63
N GLY A 21 7.20 -8.08 -9.54
CA GLY A 21 7.84 -7.37 -10.66
C GLY A 21 9.27 -7.81 -10.97
N LEU A 22 10.00 -8.30 -9.97
CA LEU A 22 11.37 -8.81 -10.09
C LEU A 22 11.45 -10.31 -10.36
N ALA A 23 10.34 -11.04 -10.19
CA ALA A 23 10.29 -12.47 -10.47
C ALA A 23 10.59 -12.75 -11.95
N GLY A 24 11.17 -13.91 -12.23
CA GLY A 24 11.63 -14.26 -13.58
C GLY A 24 12.95 -13.58 -14.02
N GLN A 25 13.45 -12.58 -13.29
CA GLN A 25 14.74 -11.92 -13.56
C GLN A 25 15.92 -12.54 -12.78
N GLY A 26 15.67 -13.62 -12.04
CA GLY A 26 16.65 -14.32 -11.22
C GLY A 26 16.00 -15.03 -10.03
N HIS A 27 16.84 -15.53 -9.11
CA HIS A 27 16.42 -16.12 -7.85
C HIS A 27 16.01 -15.04 -6.85
N VAL A 28 14.71 -14.77 -6.74
CA VAL A 28 14.18 -13.78 -5.79
C VAL A 28 13.64 -14.50 -4.55
N THR A 29 14.11 -14.09 -3.37
CA THR A 29 13.60 -14.58 -2.09
C THR A 29 13.03 -13.42 -1.27
N ILE A 30 11.77 -13.55 -0.82
CA ILE A 30 11.17 -12.68 0.19
C ILE A 30 11.31 -13.35 1.56
N VAL A 31 11.82 -12.60 2.55
CA VAL A 31 11.92 -13.03 3.94
C VAL A 31 11.01 -12.16 4.81
N GLU A 32 10.09 -12.79 5.52
CA GLU A 32 9.07 -12.17 6.36
C GLU A 32 9.26 -12.58 7.83
N GLN A 33 9.18 -11.59 8.72
CA GLN A 33 9.38 -11.81 10.14
C GLN A 33 8.21 -12.57 10.78
N GLU A 34 6.98 -12.33 10.29
CA GLU A 34 5.78 -12.93 10.84
C GLU A 34 5.49 -14.32 10.26
N PRO A 35 4.74 -15.18 10.97
CA PRO A 35 4.29 -16.47 10.42
C PRO A 35 3.36 -16.33 9.21
N VAL A 36 2.64 -15.20 9.11
CA VAL A 36 1.70 -14.91 8.04
C VAL A 36 2.03 -13.56 7.41
N PRO A 37 2.19 -13.48 6.08
CA PRO A 37 2.38 -12.21 5.38
C PRO A 37 1.25 -11.21 5.64
N ALA A 38 1.54 -9.93 5.45
CA ALA A 38 0.57 -8.84 5.61
C ALA A 38 -0.09 -8.71 7.00
N TYR A 39 0.46 -9.30 8.06
CA TYR A 39 -0.02 -9.15 9.44
C TYR A 39 -0.01 -7.69 9.97
N HIS A 40 0.90 -6.87 9.44
CA HIS A 40 1.07 -5.46 9.82
C HIS A 40 0.22 -4.52 8.96
N THR A 41 0.76 -3.37 8.53
CA THR A 41 0.00 -2.28 7.89
C THR A 41 -0.82 -2.71 6.68
N THR A 42 -0.34 -3.66 5.86
CA THR A 42 -1.07 -4.15 4.69
C THR A 42 -2.44 -4.73 5.07
N GLY A 43 -2.50 -5.64 6.05
CA GLY A 43 -3.76 -6.24 6.50
C GLY A 43 -4.63 -5.36 7.40
N ARG A 44 -4.18 -4.13 7.73
CA ARG A 44 -4.87 -3.20 8.64
C ARG A 44 -5.37 -1.93 7.97
N SER A 45 -5.37 -1.90 6.64
CA SER A 45 -5.80 -0.74 5.85
C SER A 45 -7.32 -0.74 5.64
N ALA A 46 -7.94 0.44 5.66
CA ALA A 46 -9.30 0.65 5.16
C ALA A 46 -9.33 0.89 3.64
N ALA A 47 -8.37 0.31 2.92
CA ALA A 47 -7.81 0.79 1.66
C ALA A 47 -8.84 1.27 0.62
N PHE A 48 -8.58 2.47 0.09
CA PHE A 48 -9.26 3.01 -1.07
C PHE A 48 -8.24 3.54 -2.09
N TYR A 49 -8.62 3.48 -3.36
CA TYR A 49 -7.95 4.11 -4.48
C TYR A 49 -8.60 5.47 -4.74
N ALA A 50 -7.80 6.54 -4.75
CA ALA A 50 -8.26 7.87 -5.15
C ALA A 50 -7.07 8.70 -5.69
N GLU A 51 -7.15 9.10 -6.96
CA GLU A 51 -6.10 9.93 -7.61
C GLU A 51 -5.99 11.32 -6.98
N THR A 52 -7.02 11.72 -6.23
CA THR A 52 -7.12 13.02 -5.58
C THR A 52 -6.58 13.03 -4.14
N TYR A 53 -5.95 11.94 -3.67
CA TYR A 53 -5.49 11.77 -2.29
C TYR A 53 -3.96 11.84 -2.14
N GLY A 54 -3.49 12.44 -1.05
CA GLY A 54 -2.05 12.60 -0.76
C GLY A 54 -1.41 13.79 -1.47
N ASN A 55 -0.08 13.86 -1.38
CA ASN A 55 0.73 14.87 -2.06
C ASN A 55 0.94 14.52 -3.54
N GLU A 56 1.59 15.38 -4.31
CA GLU A 56 1.80 15.20 -5.75
C GLU A 56 2.44 13.85 -6.11
N ALA A 57 3.50 13.44 -5.39
CA ALA A 57 4.19 12.19 -5.65
C ALA A 57 3.27 10.97 -5.42
N VAL A 58 2.47 10.98 -4.36
CA VAL A 58 1.48 9.93 -4.08
C VAL A 58 0.44 9.88 -5.19
N ARG A 59 -0.12 11.03 -5.60
CA ARG A 59 -1.12 11.10 -6.68
C ARG A 59 -0.58 10.54 -7.98
N ARG A 60 0.65 10.91 -8.38
CA ARG A 60 1.30 10.39 -9.59
C ARG A 60 1.44 8.87 -9.55
N LEU A 61 1.88 8.29 -8.42
CA LEU A 61 1.99 6.84 -8.27
C LEU A 61 0.62 6.16 -8.30
N THR A 62 -0.40 6.75 -7.68
CA THR A 62 -1.78 6.25 -7.71
C THR A 62 -2.33 6.24 -9.12
N THR A 63 -2.24 7.36 -9.85
CA THR A 63 -2.67 7.47 -11.26
C THR A 63 -1.93 6.47 -12.15
N ALA A 64 -0.61 6.33 -11.99
CA ALA A 64 0.17 5.35 -12.76
C ALA A 64 -0.28 3.90 -12.50
N SER A 65 -0.87 3.62 -11.34
CA SER A 65 -1.39 2.30 -10.97
C SER A 65 -2.81 2.04 -11.48
N LYS A 66 -3.51 3.05 -12.03
CA LYS A 66 -4.93 2.97 -12.46
C LYS A 66 -5.18 1.79 -13.38
N GLY A 67 -4.38 1.67 -14.44
CA GLY A 67 -4.53 0.62 -15.45
C GLY A 67 -4.44 -0.78 -14.84
N PHE A 68 -3.50 -0.98 -13.91
CA PHE A 68 -3.32 -2.27 -13.24
C PHE A 68 -4.51 -2.60 -12.31
N PHE A 69 -5.03 -1.64 -11.55
CA PHE A 69 -6.17 -1.88 -10.66
C PHE A 69 -7.48 -2.12 -11.42
N LEU A 70 -7.71 -1.37 -12.49
CA LEU A 70 -8.94 -1.46 -13.29
C LEU A 70 -8.92 -2.61 -14.29
N SER A 71 -7.75 -3.00 -14.76
CA SER A 71 -7.57 -4.00 -15.81
C SER A 71 -6.26 -4.77 -15.57
N PRO A 72 -6.18 -5.57 -14.50
CA PRO A 72 -4.99 -6.36 -14.22
C PRO A 72 -4.74 -7.38 -15.35
N PRO A 73 -3.48 -7.81 -15.56
CA PRO A 73 -3.16 -8.81 -16.58
C PRO A 73 -4.00 -10.09 -16.44
N PRO A 74 -4.35 -10.77 -17.55
CA PRO A 74 -5.07 -12.03 -17.49
C PRO A 74 -4.41 -13.05 -16.55
N GLY A 75 -5.22 -13.65 -15.67
CA GLY A 75 -4.75 -14.63 -14.69
C GLY A 75 -4.10 -14.04 -13.43
N PHE A 76 -4.00 -12.70 -13.31
CA PHE A 76 -3.50 -12.07 -12.08
C PHE A 76 -4.49 -12.23 -10.92
N ALA A 77 -5.77 -11.92 -11.13
CA ALA A 77 -6.83 -12.03 -10.14
C ALA A 77 -8.08 -12.65 -10.74
N ASP A 78 -8.81 -13.43 -9.94
CA ASP A 78 -10.05 -14.11 -10.37
C ASP A 78 -11.27 -13.19 -10.31
N LEU A 79 -11.21 -12.12 -9.50
CA LEU A 79 -12.25 -11.12 -9.30
C LEU A 79 -11.68 -9.70 -9.48
N PRO A 80 -12.53 -8.69 -9.76
CA PRO A 80 -12.08 -7.30 -9.80
C PRO A 80 -11.39 -6.88 -8.49
N LEU A 81 -10.23 -6.21 -8.62
CA LEU A 81 -9.42 -5.77 -7.48
C LEU A 81 -10.02 -4.56 -6.75
N VAL A 82 -10.92 -3.84 -7.41
CA VAL A 82 -11.51 -2.61 -6.90
C VAL A 82 -13.01 -2.57 -7.16
N ARG A 83 -13.74 -1.89 -6.28
CA ARG A 83 -15.19 -1.68 -6.39
C ARG A 83 -15.54 -0.22 -6.20
N ASP A 84 -16.56 0.24 -6.92
CA ASP A 84 -17.00 1.64 -6.86
C ASP A 84 -17.49 1.97 -5.44
N ARG A 85 -17.10 3.15 -4.96
CA ARG A 85 -17.39 3.63 -3.60
C ARG A 85 -17.72 5.13 -3.58
N GLY A 86 -16.90 5.91 -4.29
CA GLY A 86 -16.84 7.37 -4.22
C GLY A 86 -16.32 7.91 -2.89
N ALA A 87 -15.98 9.19 -2.83
CA ALA A 87 -15.53 9.84 -1.60
C ALA A 87 -16.16 11.22 -1.47
N LEU A 88 -16.76 11.47 -0.30
CA LEU A 88 -17.41 12.72 0.02
C LEU A 88 -16.67 13.43 1.16
N PHE A 89 -16.14 14.61 0.87
CA PHE A 89 -15.65 15.54 1.88
C PHE A 89 -16.76 16.54 2.18
N ILE A 90 -17.13 16.72 3.45
CA ILE A 90 -18.21 17.63 3.86
C ILE A 90 -17.64 18.82 4.65
N ALA A 91 -18.32 19.96 4.58
CA ALA A 91 -17.96 21.16 5.31
C ALA A 91 -19.19 21.79 5.98
N ARG A 92 -18.97 22.32 7.18
CA ARG A 92 -19.86 23.30 7.79
C ARG A 92 -19.65 24.69 7.16
N GLU A 93 -20.51 25.63 7.52
CA GLU A 93 -20.44 27.02 7.04
C GLU A 93 -19.09 27.69 7.34
N ASP A 94 -18.53 27.46 8.53
CA ASP A 94 -17.22 28.00 8.94
C ASP A 94 -16.03 27.36 8.19
N GLN A 95 -16.27 26.35 7.35
CA GLN A 95 -15.24 25.57 6.64
C GLN A 95 -15.31 25.72 5.12
N ASP A 96 -16.20 26.58 4.58
CA ASP A 96 -16.47 26.67 3.15
C ASP A 96 -15.25 27.13 2.32
N ALA A 97 -14.43 28.04 2.88
CA ALA A 97 -13.20 28.47 2.24
C ALA A 97 -12.18 27.32 2.10
N ALA A 98 -12.05 26.48 3.13
CA ALA A 98 -11.18 25.31 3.10
C ALA A 98 -11.71 24.24 2.12
N LEU A 99 -13.04 24.08 2.04
CA LEU A 99 -13.67 23.20 1.07
C LEU A 99 -13.45 23.69 -0.38
N SER A 100 -13.54 25.00 -0.61
CA SER A 100 -13.30 25.59 -1.93
C SER A 100 -11.85 25.35 -2.37
N ALA A 101 -10.87 25.55 -1.49
CA ALA A 101 -9.47 25.23 -1.77
C ALA A 101 -9.26 23.72 -2.04
N LEU A 102 -9.96 22.85 -1.30
CA LEU A 102 -9.93 21.41 -1.53
C LEU A 102 -10.52 21.03 -2.89
N PHE A 103 -11.62 21.67 -3.29
CA PHE A 103 -12.27 21.46 -4.58
C PHE A 103 -11.30 21.80 -5.71
N GLU A 104 -10.73 23.02 -5.73
CA GLU A 104 -9.77 23.46 -6.75
C GLU A 104 -8.57 22.51 -6.87
N ALA A 105 -8.02 22.09 -5.72
CA ALA A 105 -6.87 21.19 -5.70
C ALA A 105 -7.18 19.77 -6.19
N LYS A 106 -8.44 19.33 -6.11
CA LYS A 106 -8.88 17.99 -6.54
C LYS A 106 -9.39 17.98 -7.98
N SER A 107 -10.17 18.99 -8.39
CA SER A 107 -10.70 19.13 -9.75
C SER A 107 -9.58 19.35 -10.78
N ALA A 108 -8.48 20.00 -10.37
CA ALA A 108 -7.27 20.12 -11.19
C ALA A 108 -6.60 18.76 -11.49
N VAL A 109 -6.79 17.76 -10.64
CA VAL A 109 -6.26 16.40 -10.84
C VAL A 109 -7.29 15.53 -11.56
N LEU A 110 -8.55 15.65 -11.18
CA LEU A 110 -9.62 14.79 -11.64
C LEU A 110 -10.87 15.61 -12.01
N PRO A 111 -11.14 15.81 -13.31
CA PRO A 111 -12.25 16.65 -13.77
C PRO A 111 -13.65 16.19 -13.35
N SER A 112 -13.80 14.91 -12.97
CA SER A 112 -15.08 14.35 -12.49
C SER A 112 -15.40 14.73 -11.05
N VAL A 113 -14.48 15.38 -10.32
CA VAL A 113 -14.72 15.91 -8.98
C VAL A 113 -15.69 17.08 -9.06
N ALA A 114 -16.72 17.06 -8.22
CA ALA A 114 -17.77 18.08 -8.19
C ALA A 114 -17.93 18.69 -6.79
N ARG A 115 -18.24 19.99 -6.74
CA ARG A 115 -18.80 20.60 -5.54
C ARG A 115 -20.29 20.24 -5.46
N VAL A 116 -20.75 19.84 -4.29
CA VAL A 116 -22.12 19.36 -4.06
C VAL A 116 -22.76 20.13 -2.93
N ASP A 117 -24.09 20.23 -2.97
CA ASP A 117 -24.88 20.95 -1.97
C ASP A 117 -25.33 20.04 -0.82
N ARG A 118 -26.07 20.64 0.12
CA ARG A 118 -26.67 19.91 1.25
C ARG A 118 -27.57 18.76 0.80
N THR A 119 -28.41 18.98 -0.21
CA THR A 119 -29.39 17.99 -0.67
C THR A 119 -28.67 16.71 -1.11
N PHE A 120 -27.63 16.85 -1.94
CA PHE A 120 -26.82 15.71 -2.38
C PHE A 120 -26.16 14.98 -1.20
N ILE A 121 -25.65 15.71 -0.21
CA ILE A 121 -24.99 15.12 0.97
C ILE A 121 -25.98 14.30 1.79
N GLU A 122 -27.16 14.84 2.06
CA GLU A 122 -28.22 14.18 2.84
C GLU A 122 -28.76 12.93 2.10
N GLU A 123 -28.85 12.97 0.77
CA GLU A 123 -29.18 11.80 -0.05
C GLU A 123 -28.09 10.73 -0.04
N LYS A 124 -26.81 11.12 -0.10
CA LYS A 124 -25.68 10.17 -0.11
C LYS A 124 -25.35 9.60 1.27
N VAL A 125 -25.58 10.35 2.33
CA VAL A 125 -25.30 9.94 3.71
C VAL A 125 -26.53 10.21 4.57
N PRO A 126 -27.57 9.35 4.50
CA PRO A 126 -28.82 9.56 5.25
C PRO A 126 -28.65 9.63 6.78
N ALA A 127 -27.54 9.10 7.31
CA ALA A 127 -27.19 9.16 8.72
C ALA A 127 -26.61 10.52 9.17
N ILE A 128 -26.33 11.44 8.24
CA ILE A 128 -25.84 12.77 8.60
C ILE A 128 -26.92 13.55 9.36
N ARG A 129 -26.51 14.30 10.39
CA ARG A 129 -27.43 15.22 11.07
C ARG A 129 -27.91 16.28 10.07
N PRO A 130 -29.24 16.44 9.84
CA PRO A 130 -29.76 17.43 8.90
C PRO A 130 -29.21 18.82 9.16
N GLY A 131 -28.80 19.51 8.10
CA GLY A 131 -28.22 20.84 8.17
C GLY A 131 -26.83 20.96 8.79
N TYR A 132 -26.17 19.85 9.17
CA TYR A 132 -24.79 19.90 9.68
C TYR A 132 -23.78 20.34 8.61
N ALA A 133 -23.88 19.76 7.42
CA ALA A 133 -23.06 20.14 6.27
C ALA A 133 -23.81 21.12 5.37
N VAL A 134 -23.12 22.15 4.89
CA VAL A 134 -23.68 23.14 3.95
C VAL A 134 -23.22 22.91 2.52
N ALA A 135 -22.05 22.29 2.35
CA ALA A 135 -21.45 21.97 1.07
C ALA A 135 -20.50 20.77 1.20
N GLY A 136 -20.16 20.17 0.07
CA GLY A 136 -19.21 19.07 -0.01
C GLY A 136 -18.43 19.03 -1.31
N VAL A 137 -17.41 18.17 -1.36
CA VAL A 137 -16.66 17.81 -2.55
C VAL A 137 -16.79 16.31 -2.76
N TRP A 138 -17.33 15.93 -3.91
CA TRP A 138 -17.59 14.56 -4.31
C TRP A 138 -16.57 14.10 -5.36
N ASP A 139 -15.88 13.01 -5.06
CA ASP A 139 -15.02 12.26 -5.97
C ASP A 139 -15.74 10.95 -6.34
N PRO A 140 -16.33 10.85 -7.55
CA PRO A 140 -17.05 9.64 -7.97
C PRO A 140 -16.12 8.48 -8.33
N GLU A 141 -14.83 8.73 -8.60
CA GLU A 141 -13.89 7.70 -9.08
C GLU A 141 -13.13 7.02 -7.95
N CYS A 142 -13.33 7.45 -6.69
CA CYS A 142 -12.79 6.74 -5.54
C CYS A 142 -13.37 5.31 -5.45
N ARG A 143 -12.50 4.33 -5.17
CA ARG A 143 -12.86 2.91 -5.12
C ARG A 143 -12.33 2.25 -3.85
N ASP A 144 -13.05 1.29 -3.29
CA ASP A 144 -12.45 0.40 -2.30
C ASP A 144 -11.51 -0.59 -3.01
N ILE A 145 -10.42 -0.95 -2.35
CA ILE A 145 -9.48 -1.98 -2.84
C ILE A 145 -9.72 -3.27 -2.06
N ASP A 146 -9.88 -4.40 -2.77
CA ASP A 146 -9.76 -5.71 -2.14
C ASP A 146 -8.27 -6.01 -1.89
N VAL A 147 -7.80 -5.58 -0.72
CA VAL A 147 -6.38 -5.72 -0.32
C VAL A 147 -5.99 -7.20 -0.20
N HIS A 148 -6.91 -8.06 0.23
CA HIS A 148 -6.63 -9.48 0.37
C HIS A 148 -6.40 -10.10 -1.01
N ALA A 149 -7.34 -9.90 -1.94
CA ALA A 149 -7.20 -10.39 -3.31
C ALA A 149 -5.95 -9.84 -3.98
N LEU A 150 -5.70 -8.53 -3.88
CA LEU A 150 -4.51 -7.88 -4.45
C LEU A 150 -3.20 -8.49 -3.93
N HIS A 151 -3.08 -8.61 -2.61
CA HIS A 151 -1.86 -9.15 -1.98
C HIS A 151 -1.64 -10.62 -2.33
N GLN A 152 -2.70 -11.44 -2.27
CA GLN A 152 -2.62 -12.86 -2.63
C GLN A 152 -2.32 -13.07 -4.11
N SER A 153 -2.89 -12.24 -5.00
CA SER A 153 -2.58 -12.27 -6.43
C SER A 153 -1.11 -11.97 -6.71
N PHE A 154 -0.53 -10.94 -6.09
CA PHE A 154 0.91 -10.70 -6.18
C PHE A 154 1.73 -11.88 -5.68
N LEU A 155 1.37 -12.44 -4.53
CA LEU A 155 2.12 -13.55 -3.94
C LEU A 155 2.01 -14.84 -4.76
N LYS A 156 0.82 -15.15 -5.30
CA LYS A 156 0.58 -16.28 -6.20
C LYS A 156 1.40 -16.11 -7.48
N GLY A 157 1.35 -14.93 -8.09
CA GLY A 157 2.13 -14.61 -9.29
C GLY A 157 3.64 -14.68 -9.05
N PHE A 158 4.11 -14.20 -7.90
CA PHE A 158 5.51 -14.27 -7.48
C PHE A 158 6.00 -15.73 -7.39
N LYS A 159 5.23 -16.58 -6.70
CA LYS A 159 5.54 -18.01 -6.55
C LYS A 159 5.48 -18.76 -7.88
N ALA A 160 4.49 -18.45 -8.74
CA ALA A 160 4.34 -19.06 -10.06
C ALA A 160 5.56 -18.80 -10.96
N GLN A 161 6.27 -17.70 -10.73
CA GLN A 161 7.50 -17.33 -11.44
C GLN A 161 8.78 -17.83 -10.74
N GLY A 162 8.67 -18.79 -9.81
CA GLY A 162 9.80 -19.40 -9.10
C GLY A 162 10.29 -18.60 -7.89
N GLY A 163 9.60 -17.53 -7.51
CA GLY A 163 9.90 -16.75 -6.32
C GLY A 163 9.73 -17.55 -5.03
N ARG A 164 10.65 -17.38 -4.08
CA ARG A 164 10.63 -18.06 -2.78
C ARG A 164 10.13 -17.11 -1.69
N LEU A 165 9.12 -17.52 -0.92
CA LEU A 165 8.72 -16.83 0.31
C LEU A 165 9.19 -17.65 1.52
N VAL A 166 9.83 -17.00 2.49
CA VAL A 166 10.18 -17.56 3.79
C VAL A 166 9.54 -16.70 4.88
N THR A 167 8.63 -17.28 5.66
CA THR A 167 7.96 -16.65 6.80
C THR A 167 8.58 -17.09 8.12
N ASP A 168 8.17 -16.48 9.22
CA ASP A 168 8.72 -16.74 10.56
C ASP A 168 10.26 -16.64 10.60
N ALA A 169 10.79 -15.67 9.86
CA ALA A 169 12.21 -15.52 9.60
C ALA A 169 12.67 -14.07 9.82
N PRO A 170 12.61 -13.53 11.05
CA PRO A 170 13.02 -12.16 11.30
C PRO A 170 14.52 -11.99 11.00
N VAL A 171 14.86 -11.12 10.05
CA VAL A 171 16.27 -10.74 9.79
C VAL A 171 16.76 -9.88 10.96
N VAL A 172 17.88 -10.26 11.56
CA VAL A 172 18.46 -9.59 12.74
C VAL A 172 19.87 -9.05 12.49
N ALA A 173 20.51 -9.45 11.39
CA ALA A 173 21.80 -8.90 10.97
C ALA A 173 21.91 -8.92 9.45
N LEU A 174 22.56 -7.89 8.91
CA LEU A 174 22.97 -7.79 7.53
C LEU A 174 24.46 -7.48 7.48
N GLU A 175 25.19 -8.18 6.64
CA GLU A 175 26.61 -7.91 6.43
C GLU A 175 26.95 -8.06 4.96
N ARG A 176 27.95 -7.30 4.49
CA ARG A 176 28.45 -7.42 3.13
C ARG A 176 29.85 -8.04 3.16
N ARG A 177 29.98 -9.26 2.62
CA ARG A 177 31.25 -10.00 2.55
C ARG A 177 31.52 -10.46 1.12
N ALA A 178 32.75 -10.25 0.65
CA ALA A 178 33.18 -10.62 -0.70
C ALA A 178 32.19 -10.20 -1.81
N GLY A 179 31.65 -8.98 -1.69
CA GLY A 179 30.72 -8.40 -2.68
C GLY A 179 29.23 -8.75 -2.50
N ARG A 180 28.89 -9.79 -1.73
CA ARG A 180 27.50 -10.24 -1.50
C ARG A 180 26.98 -9.83 -0.12
N TRP A 181 25.68 -9.64 -0.04
CA TRP A 181 24.95 -9.51 1.22
C TRP A 181 24.76 -10.89 1.85
N ILE A 182 24.87 -10.95 3.18
CA ILE A 182 24.51 -12.08 4.01
C ILE A 182 23.50 -11.56 5.03
N ALA A 183 22.30 -12.13 5.00
CA ALA A 183 21.25 -11.86 5.98
C ALA A 183 21.14 -13.04 6.94
N THR A 184 21.22 -12.76 8.23
CA THR A 184 21.04 -13.76 9.28
C THR A 184 19.70 -13.54 9.96
N THR A 185 18.90 -14.61 10.06
CA THR A 185 17.62 -14.58 10.76
C THR A 185 17.79 -14.94 12.23
N ARG A 186 16.79 -14.61 13.06
CA ARG A 186 16.80 -14.88 14.51
C ARG A 186 17.00 -16.36 14.84
N ASN A 187 16.50 -17.27 14.00
CA ASN A 187 16.67 -18.72 14.17
C ASN A 187 18.01 -19.25 13.60
N GLY A 188 18.92 -18.38 13.19
CA GLY A 188 20.25 -18.73 12.70
C GLY A 188 20.32 -19.12 11.22
N ALA A 189 19.21 -19.10 10.48
CA ALA A 189 19.26 -19.31 9.04
C ALA A 189 19.98 -18.13 8.34
N THR A 190 20.68 -18.45 7.25
CA THR A 190 21.45 -17.48 6.47
C THR A 190 21.03 -17.48 5.00
N PHE A 191 20.84 -16.27 4.48
CA PHE A 191 20.52 -16.00 3.08
C PHE A 191 21.62 -15.15 2.47
N THR A 192 22.01 -15.44 1.24
CA THR A 192 22.97 -14.61 0.50
C THR A 192 22.36 -14.05 -0.76
N ALA A 193 22.67 -12.79 -1.05
CA ALA A 193 22.17 -12.11 -2.24
C ALA A 193 23.15 -11.08 -2.79
N ASP A 194 23.04 -10.79 -4.09
CA ASP A 194 23.78 -9.69 -4.71
C ASP A 194 23.11 -8.34 -4.39
N LEU A 195 21.77 -8.35 -4.30
CA LEU A 195 20.94 -7.19 -3.99
C LEU A 195 20.03 -7.47 -2.78
N VAL A 196 19.88 -6.46 -1.91
CA VAL A 196 18.86 -6.45 -0.85
C VAL A 196 17.87 -5.34 -1.13
N VAL A 197 16.57 -5.68 -1.13
CA VAL A 197 15.46 -4.73 -1.20
C VAL A 197 14.84 -4.60 0.19
N ASN A 198 14.95 -3.41 0.77
CA ASN A 198 14.35 -3.10 2.07
C ASN A 198 12.87 -2.72 1.89
N ALA A 199 11.98 -3.69 2.12
CA ALA A 199 10.52 -3.52 2.04
C ALA A 199 9.86 -3.71 3.43
N ALA A 200 10.60 -3.45 4.51
CA ALA A 200 10.22 -3.79 5.87
C ALA A 200 9.20 -2.82 6.52
N GLY A 201 8.53 -1.97 5.73
CA GLY A 201 7.51 -1.05 6.22
C GLY A 201 8.04 -0.12 7.32
N ALA A 202 7.37 -0.12 8.49
CA ALA A 202 7.75 0.71 9.64
C ALA A 202 9.14 0.38 10.23
N TRP A 203 9.73 -0.77 9.87
CA TRP A 203 11.03 -1.24 10.32
C TRP A 203 12.15 -0.93 9.31
N ALA A 204 11.89 -0.22 8.21
CA ALA A 204 12.89 -0.04 7.16
C ALA A 204 14.15 0.70 7.65
N ASP A 205 14.05 1.67 8.57
CA ASP A 205 15.25 2.31 9.13
C ASP A 205 16.09 1.34 9.98
N GLN A 206 15.46 0.43 10.71
CA GLN A 206 16.18 -0.60 11.49
C GLN A 206 16.93 -1.56 10.56
N VAL A 207 16.33 -1.91 9.42
CA VAL A 207 16.99 -2.72 8.39
C VAL A 207 18.14 -1.94 7.73
N ALA A 208 17.99 -0.62 7.51
CA ALA A 208 19.06 0.23 6.98
C ALA A 208 20.25 0.29 7.95
N GLU A 209 19.99 0.46 9.24
CA GLU A 209 21.01 0.44 10.30
C GLU A 209 21.75 -0.91 10.35
N MET A 210 21.01 -2.05 10.28
CA MET A 210 21.63 -3.38 10.19
C MET A 210 22.57 -3.49 8.98
N ALA A 211 22.24 -2.85 7.86
CA ALA A 211 23.04 -2.85 6.64
C ALA A 211 24.21 -1.84 6.65
N GLY A 212 24.34 -1.02 7.70
CA GLY A 212 25.31 0.09 7.75
C GLY A 212 24.98 1.24 6.78
N ALA A 213 23.74 1.34 6.33
CA ALA A 213 23.25 2.42 5.49
C ALA A 213 22.68 3.58 6.33
N ALA A 214 22.64 4.79 5.76
CA ALA A 214 21.97 5.91 6.39
C ALA A 214 20.45 5.67 6.44
N PRO A 215 19.78 5.80 7.60
CA PRO A 215 18.34 5.71 7.70
C PRO A 215 17.67 6.91 6.99
N VAL A 216 16.44 6.73 6.53
CA VAL A 216 15.69 7.79 5.83
C VAL A 216 14.85 8.66 6.79
N GLY A 217 14.78 8.29 8.07
CA GLY A 217 14.07 9.06 9.10
C GLY A 217 12.57 8.78 9.14
N LEU A 218 12.17 7.52 8.95
CA LEU A 218 10.77 7.10 9.03
C LEU A 218 10.20 7.30 10.43
N SER A 219 9.02 7.92 10.48
CA SER A 219 8.23 8.07 11.71
C SER A 219 6.92 7.30 11.60
N PRO A 220 6.83 6.08 12.17
CA PRO A 220 5.59 5.31 12.19
C PRO A 220 4.49 6.07 12.95
N LYS A 221 3.36 6.34 12.29
CA LYS A 221 2.21 7.02 12.89
C LYS A 221 1.06 6.05 13.12
N ARG A 222 0.58 5.96 14.36
CA ARG A 222 -0.56 5.11 14.73
C ARG A 222 -1.87 5.72 14.23
N ARG A 223 -2.71 4.88 13.60
CA ARG A 223 -4.10 5.18 13.24
C ARG A 223 -4.98 4.02 13.68
N THR A 224 -6.14 4.33 14.27
CA THR A 224 -7.10 3.33 14.76
C THR A 224 -8.37 3.39 13.92
N VAL A 225 -8.89 2.22 13.56
CA VAL A 225 -10.19 2.03 12.90
C VAL A 225 -11.03 1.13 13.79
N ILE A 226 -12.31 1.42 13.90
CA ILE A 226 -13.29 0.66 14.69
C ILE A 226 -14.41 0.24 13.76
N LEU A 227 -14.87 -1.00 13.88
CA LEU A 227 -16.05 -1.49 13.19
C LEU A 227 -17.23 -1.50 14.16
N PHE A 228 -18.39 -1.08 13.68
CA PHE A 228 -19.65 -1.11 14.40
C PHE A 228 -20.76 -1.57 13.45
N PRO A 229 -21.84 -2.20 13.94
CA PRO A 229 -23.01 -2.50 13.12
C PRO A 229 -23.57 -1.22 12.50
N ALA A 230 -24.06 -1.33 11.26
CA ALA A 230 -24.75 -0.23 10.59
C ALA A 230 -26.06 0.13 11.31
#